data_AF-A0A4R4Y0F0-F1
#
_entry.id   AF-A0A4R4Y0F0-F1
#
_cell.length_a   1.000
_cell.length_b   1.000
_cell.length_c   1.000
_cell.angle_alpha   90.00
_cell.angle_beta   90.00
_cell.angle_gamma   90.00
#
_symmetry.space_group_name_H-M   'P 1'
#
loop_
_entity.id
_entity.type
_entity.pdbx_description
1 polymer ?
#
loop_
_entity_poly.entity_id
_entity_poly.type
_entity_poly.pdbx_seq_one_letter_code
_entity_poly.pdbx_strand_id
1 'polypeptide(L)'
;MEPTAELDPRFSDDDAVPTTGAGSLHEGLDRVVEGVAERVTDSAALKELSAAWEEKYGPTWHFEVRDGAFVNVAGGTAPVYAVRPSKVLGFRKGHYSQTRWRF
;
A
#
# COMPACT_ATOMS: atom_id res chain seq x y z
N MET A 1 -15.25 25.11 8.43
CA MET A 1 -13.93 25.24 7.79
C MET A 1 -13.40 23.83 7.68
N GLU A 2 -13.46 23.23 6.49
CA GLU A 2 -12.91 21.89 6.29
C GLU A 2 -11.38 21.99 6.22
N PRO A 3 -10.63 21.17 6.97
CA PRO A 3 -9.19 21.21 6.92
C PRO A 3 -8.70 20.65 5.58
N THR A 4 -8.07 21.51 4.77
CA THR A 4 -7.34 21.09 3.57
C THR A 4 -6.01 20.49 4.01
N ALA A 5 -5.81 19.20 3.74
CA ALA A 5 -4.51 18.57 3.92
C ALA A 5 -3.60 18.98 2.76
N GLU A 6 -2.72 19.95 2.99
CA GLU A 6 -1.56 20.17 2.11
C GLU A 6 -0.42 19.25 2.55
N LEU A 7 -0.05 18.30 1.70
CA LEU A 7 1.11 17.44 1.93
C LEU A 7 2.38 18.23 1.62
N ASP A 8 3.19 18.45 2.66
CA ASP A 8 4.47 19.14 2.58
C ASP A 8 5.45 18.33 1.69
N PRO A 9 6.06 18.94 0.66
CA PRO A 9 6.90 18.26 -0.31
C PRO A 9 8.17 17.62 0.29
N ARG A 10 8.52 17.92 1.55
CA ARG A 10 9.60 17.23 2.28
C ARG A 10 9.26 15.80 2.70
N PHE A 11 8.02 15.35 2.53
CA PHE A 11 7.58 13.98 2.78
C PHE A 11 7.27 13.20 1.48
N SER A 12 7.60 13.77 0.31
CA SER A 12 7.52 13.07 -0.97
C SER A 12 8.93 12.72 -1.42
N ASP A 13 9.33 11.49 -1.14
CA ASP A 13 10.62 10.90 -1.51
C ASP A 13 10.37 9.67 -2.42
N ASP A 14 11.37 9.25 -3.20
CA ASP A 14 11.27 8.06 -4.07
C ASP A 14 11.05 6.76 -3.26
N ASP A 15 11.26 6.81 -1.93
CA ASP A 15 10.95 5.77 -0.93
C ASP A 15 9.54 5.94 -0.32
N ALA A 16 8.53 6.25 -1.14
CA ALA A 16 7.17 6.50 -0.66
C ALA A 16 6.67 5.41 0.30
N VAL A 17 6.40 5.78 1.55
CA VAL A 17 6.00 4.82 2.59
C VAL A 17 4.48 4.70 2.68
N PRO A 18 3.88 3.53 2.42
CA PRO A 18 2.46 3.32 2.63
C PRO A 18 2.16 3.43 4.13
N THR A 19 1.39 4.46 4.50
CA THR A 19 0.81 4.52 5.84
C THR A 19 -0.55 3.83 5.81
N THR A 20 -0.69 2.75 6.55
CA THR A 20 -1.99 2.09 6.76
C THR A 20 -2.48 2.45 8.16
N GLY A 21 -3.69 3.01 8.24
CA GLY A 21 -4.26 3.49 9.49
C GLY A 21 -5.75 3.74 9.35
N ALA A 22 -6.50 3.55 10.43
CA ALA A 22 -7.87 4.05 10.50
C ALA A 22 -7.81 5.58 10.64
N GLY A 23 -8.62 6.32 9.88
CA GLY A 23 -8.67 7.79 9.89
C GLY A 23 -9.15 8.42 11.21
N SER A 24 -9.27 7.63 12.28
CA SER A 24 -9.58 8.13 13.62
C SER A 24 -8.33 8.71 14.28
N LEU A 25 -8.49 9.86 14.93
CA LEU A 25 -7.39 10.59 15.58
C LEU A 25 -7.01 9.98 16.93
N HIS A 26 -7.98 9.45 17.68
CA HIS A 26 -7.80 9.09 19.10
C HIS A 26 -7.78 7.59 19.39
N GLU A 27 -7.97 6.76 18.38
CA GLU A 27 -7.98 5.30 18.51
C GLU A 27 -7.37 4.62 17.31
N GLY A 28 -6.93 3.39 17.51
CA GLY A 28 -6.32 2.56 16.47
C GLY A 28 -4.80 2.57 16.49
N LEU A 29 -4.24 2.02 15.42
CA LEU A 29 -2.81 1.83 15.21
C LEU A 29 -2.51 2.18 13.76
N ASP A 30 -1.67 3.19 13.57
CA ASP A 30 -1.10 3.48 12.25
C ASP A 30 0.21 2.73 12.09
N ARG A 31 0.45 2.22 10.88
CA ARG A 31 1.66 1.49 10.52
C ARG A 31 2.30 2.09 9.29
N VAL A 32 3.62 2.23 9.36
CA VAL A 32 4.52 2.72 8.32
C VAL A 32 5.47 1.57 7.99
N VAL A 33 5.46 1.09 6.75
CA VAL A 33 6.29 -0.03 6.28
C VAL A 33 7.36 0.49 5.35
N GLU A 34 8.61 0.45 5.78
CA GLU A 34 9.76 0.85 4.97
C GLU A 34 10.48 -0.38 4.41
N GLY A 35 10.85 -0.34 3.14
CA GLY A 35 11.42 -1.46 2.44
C GLY A 35 11.69 -1.17 0.98
N VAL A 36 12.38 -2.07 0.31
CA VAL A 36 12.65 -1.96 -1.13
C VAL A 36 11.39 -2.35 -1.89
N ALA A 37 10.92 -1.47 -2.78
CA ALA A 37 9.86 -1.80 -3.72
C ALA A 37 10.42 -2.57 -4.91
N GLU A 38 9.93 -3.79 -5.12
CA GLU A 38 10.37 -4.65 -6.20
C GLU A 38 9.24 -5.00 -7.14
N ARG A 39 9.52 -4.95 -8.44
CA ARG A 39 8.51 -5.22 -9.44
C ARG A 39 8.14 -6.70 -9.44
N VAL A 40 6.84 -6.99 -9.35
CA VAL A 40 6.29 -8.33 -9.49
C VAL A 40 5.89 -8.52 -10.95
N THR A 41 6.55 -9.46 -11.63
CA THR A 41 6.28 -9.79 -13.03
C THR A 41 5.88 -11.24 -13.24
N ASP A 42 5.98 -12.08 -12.20
CA ASP A 42 5.56 -13.48 -12.27
C ASP A 42 4.05 -13.60 -12.46
N SER A 43 3.65 -14.26 -13.54
CA SER A 43 2.24 -14.34 -13.94
C SER A 43 1.36 -15.11 -12.95
N ALA A 44 1.91 -16.07 -12.20
CA ALA A 44 1.14 -16.82 -11.21
C ALA A 44 0.87 -15.94 -9.98
N ALA A 45 1.91 -15.30 -9.44
CA ALA A 45 1.78 -14.35 -8.34
C ALA A 45 0.84 -13.18 -8.67
N LEU A 46 0.92 -12.65 -9.90
CA LEU A 46 0.01 -11.61 -10.35
C LEU A 46 -1.45 -12.06 -10.41
N LYS A 47 -1.73 -13.30 -10.85
CA LYS A 47 -3.11 -13.82 -10.85
C LYS A 47 -3.67 -13.98 -9.44
N GLU A 48 -2.86 -14.46 -8.51
CA GLU A 48 -3.23 -14.55 -7.10
C GLU A 48 -3.53 -13.15 -6.50
N LEU A 49 -2.69 -12.16 -6.80
CA LEU A 49 -2.90 -10.78 -6.36
C LEU A 49 -4.17 -10.18 -6.95
N SER A 50 -4.43 -10.39 -8.25
CA SER A 50 -5.66 -9.90 -8.90
C SER A 50 -6.91 -10.48 -8.23
N ALA A 51 -6.93 -11.81 -7.98
CA ALA A 51 -8.03 -12.46 -7.29
C ALA A 51 -8.24 -11.93 -5.86
N ALA A 52 -7.15 -11.75 -5.10
CA ALA A 52 -7.23 -11.22 -3.74
C ALA A 52 -7.73 -9.76 -3.69
N TRP A 53 -7.38 -8.95 -4.70
CA TRP A 53 -7.84 -7.56 -4.79
C TRP A 53 -9.31 -7.49 -5.16
N GLU A 54 -9.77 -8.32 -6.09
CA GLU A 54 -11.19 -8.43 -6.42
C GLU A 54 -12.02 -8.95 -5.24
N GLU A 55 -11.53 -9.96 -4.51
CA GLU A 55 -12.19 -10.43 -3.28
C GLU A 55 -12.35 -9.31 -2.25
N LYS A 56 -11.31 -8.48 -2.08
CA LYS A 56 -11.29 -7.42 -1.08
C LYS A 56 -12.10 -6.18 -1.47
N TYR A 57 -12.02 -5.76 -2.73
CA TYR A 57 -12.53 -4.47 -3.19
C TYR A 57 -13.69 -4.58 -4.19
N GLY A 58 -14.04 -5.81 -4.58
CA GLY A 58 -15.14 -6.13 -5.49
C GLY A 58 -14.73 -6.15 -6.97
N PRO A 59 -15.69 -6.50 -7.87
CA PRO A 59 -15.44 -6.74 -9.29
C PRO A 59 -14.86 -5.56 -10.07
N THR A 60 -15.03 -4.33 -9.58
CA THR A 60 -14.41 -3.14 -10.18
C THR A 60 -12.88 -3.18 -10.13
N TRP A 61 -12.31 -3.95 -9.20
CA TRP A 61 -10.86 -4.20 -9.07
C TRP A 61 -10.40 -5.48 -9.76
N HIS A 62 -11.19 -6.01 -10.71
CA HIS A 62 -10.76 -7.11 -11.56
C HIS A 62 -9.66 -6.67 -12.54
N PHE A 63 -8.55 -7.41 -12.57
CA PHE A 63 -7.47 -7.21 -13.54
C PHE A 63 -7.13 -8.51 -14.26
N GLU A 64 -6.98 -8.42 -15.58
CA GLU A 64 -6.28 -9.47 -16.31
C GLU A 64 -4.77 -9.33 -16.14
N VAL A 65 -4.05 -10.44 -16.31
CA VAL A 65 -2.58 -10.47 -16.25
C VAL A 65 -2.02 -10.66 -17.65
N ARG A 66 -1.24 -9.68 -18.12
CA ARG A 66 -0.56 -9.72 -19.43
C ARG A 66 0.82 -9.08 -19.30
N ASP A 67 1.82 -9.69 -19.93
CA ASP A 67 3.20 -9.19 -20.01
C ASP A 67 3.80 -8.73 -18.66
N GLY A 68 3.53 -9.48 -17.59
CA GLY A 68 4.03 -9.19 -16.25
C GLY A 68 3.44 -7.94 -15.60
N ALA A 69 2.19 -7.60 -15.93
CA ALA A 69 1.45 -6.48 -15.37
C ALA A 69 -0.06 -6.78 -15.27
N PHE A 70 -0.76 -5.93 -14.53
CA PHE A 70 -2.22 -5.87 -14.54
C PHE A 70 -2.73 -5.09 -15.75
N VAL A 71 -3.84 -5.53 -16.32
CA VAL A 71 -4.57 -4.83 -17.38
C VAL A 71 -6.02 -4.69 -16.93
N ASN A 72 -6.50 -3.46 -16.84
CA ASN A 72 -7.90 -3.20 -16.50
C ASN A 72 -8.82 -3.37 -17.71
N VAL A 73 -10.13 -3.35 -17.47
CA VAL A 73 -11.16 -3.53 -18.52
C VAL A 73 -11.12 -2.47 -19.64
N ALA A 74 -10.54 -1.29 -19.37
CA ALA A 74 -10.34 -0.24 -20.35
C ALA A 74 -9.01 -0.37 -21.13
N GLY A 75 -8.22 -1.43 -20.88
CA GLY A 75 -6.93 -1.69 -21.52
C GLY A 75 -5.74 -0.97 -20.87
N GLY A 76 -5.94 -0.28 -19.74
CA GLY A 76 -4.87 0.39 -19.00
C GLY A 76 -3.95 -0.62 -18.32
N THR A 77 -2.64 -0.45 -18.49
CA THR A 77 -1.62 -1.30 -17.86
C THR A 77 -1.16 -0.71 -16.53
N ALA A 78 -1.10 -1.54 -15.49
CA ALA A 78 -0.64 -1.19 -14.16
C ALA A 78 0.49 -2.15 -13.70
N PRO A 79 1.74 -1.66 -13.52
CA PRO A 79 2.79 -2.47 -12.92
C PRO A 79 2.53 -2.68 -11.42
N VAL A 80 2.84 -3.87 -10.93
CA VAL A 80 2.64 -4.24 -9.52
C VAL A 80 3.99 -4.32 -8.82
N TYR A 81 4.05 -3.78 -7.60
CA TYR A 81 5.25 -3.79 -6.78
C TYR A 81 4.96 -4.42 -5.42
N ALA A 82 5.91 -5.22 -4.94
CA ALA A 82 5.94 -5.74 -3.58
C ALA A 82 7.01 -5.00 -2.78
N VAL A 83 6.66 -4.51 -1.59
CA VAL A 83 7.61 -3.92 -0.66
C VAL A 83 8.22 -5.01 0.19
N ARG A 84 9.54 -5.24 0.09
CA ARG A 84 10.30 -6.12 1.00
C ARG A 84 10.62 -5.37 2.30
N PRO A 85 9.92 -5.65 3.41
CA PRO A 85 10.06 -4.82 4.61
C PRO A 85 11.43 -4.99 5.25
N SER A 86 12.07 -3.87 5.58
CA SER A 86 13.28 -3.83 6.42
C SER A 86 13.01 -3.22 7.79
N LYS A 87 11.99 -2.35 7.87
CA LYS A 87 11.58 -1.67 9.09
C LYS A 87 10.07 -1.42 9.07
N VAL A 88 9.44 -1.59 10.23
CA VAL A 88 8.05 -1.17 10.42
C VAL A 88 7.96 -0.30 11.67
N LEU A 89 7.25 0.82 11.57
CA LEU A 89 6.91 1.68 12.71
C LEU A 89 5.41 1.59 12.97
N GLY A 90 5.03 1.42 14.23
CA GLY A 90 3.64 1.39 14.68
C GLY A 90 3.37 2.50 15.68
N PHE A 91 2.33 3.28 15.44
CA PHE A 91 1.90 4.40 16.29
C PHE A 91 0.52 4.11 16.86
N ARG A 92 0.45 3.70 18.13
CA ARG A 92 -0.83 3.49 18.84
C ARG A 92 -1.43 4.84 19.20
N LYS A 93 -2.72 5.02 18.97
CA LYS A 93 -3.50 6.21 19.35
C LYS A 93 -4.27 5.95 20.65
N GLY A 94 -4.59 7.02 21.39
CA GLY A 94 -5.25 6.95 22.70
C GLY A 94 -4.25 6.72 23.83
N HIS A 95 -3.70 5.50 23.94
CA HIS A 95 -2.51 5.21 24.75
C HIS A 95 -1.26 5.37 23.90
N TYR A 96 -0.89 6.63 23.65
CA TYR A 96 0.17 6.99 22.72
C TYR A 96 1.47 6.26 23.02
N SER A 97 1.90 5.46 22.05
CA SER A 97 3.12 4.67 22.12
C SER A 97 3.62 4.36 20.71
N GLN A 98 4.93 4.17 20.60
CA GLN A 98 5.58 3.84 19.35
C GLN A 98 6.32 2.51 19.49
N THR A 99 6.13 1.62 18.53
CA THR A 99 6.88 0.37 18.41
C THR A 99 7.64 0.36 17.09
N ARG A 100 8.88 -0.15 17.11
CA ARG A 100 9.69 -0.39 15.92
C ARG A 100 10.03 -1.86 15.80
N TRP A 101 9.81 -2.43 14.61
CA TRP A 101 10.27 -3.75 14.22
C TRP A 101 11.36 -3.62 13.14
N ARG A 102 12.28 -4.59 13.12
CA ARG A 102 13.34 -4.75 12.11
C ARG A 102 13.37 -6.22 11.68
N PHE A 103 13.71 -6.46 10.42
CA PHE A 103 13.75 -7.78 9.78
C PHE A 103 15.14 -8.07 9.24
#